data_AF-A0A5S5BCF4-F1
#
_entry.id   AF-A0A5S5BCF4-F1
#
_cell.length_a   1.000
_cell.length_b   1.000
_cell.length_c   1.000
_cell.angle_alpha   90.00
_cell.angle_beta   90.00
_cell.angle_gamma   90.00
#
_symmetry.space_group_name_H-M   'P 1'
#
loop_
_entity.id
_entity.type
_entity.pdbx_description
1 polymer ?
#
loop_
_entity_poly.entity_id
_entity_poly.type
_entity_poly.pdbx_seq_one_letter_code
_entity_poly.pdbx_strand_id
1 'polypeptide(L)' 'MNKKTEPLTAEQALHQLTQIELVPGIWQKTCPRFVEALGGPDELLKRSEMTCVGPMPRLTAAEWEMASREFEDNRGRR' A
#
# COMPACT_ATOMS: atom_id res chain seq x y z
N MET A 1 22.57 -11.10 -17.82
CA MET A 1 23.30 -11.22 -16.53
C MET A 1 22.26 -11.32 -15.42
N ASN A 2 21.87 -12.53 -15.02
CA ASN A 2 20.93 -12.72 -13.92
C ASN A 2 21.69 -12.53 -12.60
N LYS A 3 21.57 -11.35 -11.97
CA LYS A 3 22.01 -11.16 -10.59
C LYS A 3 21.14 -12.09 -9.72
N LYS A 4 21.76 -13.11 -9.11
CA LYS A 4 21.13 -13.81 -7.98
C LYS A 4 20.90 -12.77 -6.90
N THR A 5 19.65 -12.53 -6.54
CA THR A 5 19.31 -11.79 -5.33
C THR A 5 19.82 -12.59 -4.14
N GLU A 6 20.67 -11.98 -3.33
CA GLU A 6 21.08 -12.59 -2.06
C GLU A 6 19.86 -12.71 -1.14
N PRO A 7 19.72 -13.82 -0.39
CA PRO A 7 18.65 -13.94 0.60
C PRO A 7 18.81 -12.87 1.67
N LEU A 8 17.69 -12.26 2.07
CA LEU A 8 17.66 -11.22 3.10
C LEU A 8 18.12 -11.78 4.45
N THR A 9 18.80 -10.96 5.23
CA THR A 9 19.01 -11.25 6.66
C THR A 9 17.66 -11.23 7.39
N ALA A 10 17.57 -11.90 8.54
CA ALA A 10 16.35 -11.90 9.34
C ALA A 10 15.87 -10.49 9.72
N GLU A 11 16.81 -9.58 10.00
CA GLU A 11 16.52 -8.17 10.29
C GLU A 11 15.95 -7.44 9.06
N GLN A 12 16.52 -7.65 7.88
CA GLN A 12 16.02 -7.07 6.63
C GLN A 12 14.64 -7.60 6.26
N ALA A 13 14.41 -8.90 6.45
CA ALA A 13 13.11 -9.52 6.24
C ALA A 13 12.06 -8.96 7.21
N LEU A 14 12.40 -8.81 8.49
CA LEU A 14 11.49 -8.25 9.50
C LEU A 14 11.15 -6.79 9.19
N HIS A 15 12.15 -5.98 8.80
CA HIS A 15 11.94 -4.59 8.42
C HIS A 15 10.99 -4.46 7.21
N GLN A 16 11.13 -5.33 6.20
CA GLN A 16 10.20 -5.37 5.08
C GLN A 16 8.79 -5.80 5.51
N LEU A 17 8.65 -6.78 6.41
CA LEU A 17 7.35 -7.19 6.94
C LEU A 17 6.66 -6.05 7.68
N THR A 18 7.38 -5.27 8.49
CA THR A 18 6.81 -4.10 9.16
C THR A 18 6.27 -3.07 8.16
N GLN A 19 7.00 -2.84 7.06
CA GLN A 19 6.54 -1.95 5.99
C GLN A 19 5.28 -2.50 5.29
N ILE A 20 5.22 -3.81 5.07
CA ILE A 20 4.08 -4.50 4.46
C ILE A 20 2.83 -4.41 5.33
N GLU A 21 2.97 -4.54 6.65
CA GLU A 21 1.85 -4.49 7.59
C GLU A 21 1.33 -3.07 7.82
N LEU A 22 2.19 -2.05 7.72
CA LEU A 22 1.83 -0.66 8.00
C LEU A 22 1.00 -0.02 6.87
N VAL A 23 1.34 -0.31 5.62
CA VAL A 23 0.73 0.38 4.47
C VAL A 23 -0.78 0.12 4.37
N PRO A 24 -1.30 -1.11 4.40
CA PRO A 24 -2.75 -1.35 4.35
C PRO A 24 -3.48 -0.63 5.48
N GLY A 25 -2.87 -0.54 6.67
CA GLY A 25 -3.40 0.21 7.81
C GLY A 25 -3.46 1.73 7.57
N ILE A 26 -2.47 2.30 6.86
CA ILE A 26 -2.50 3.72 6.46
C ILE A 26 -3.64 3.94 5.47
N TRP A 27 -3.74 3.12 4.42
CA TRP A 27 -4.80 3.21 3.42
C TRP A 27 -6.20 3.06 4.03
N GLN A 28 -6.39 2.11 4.95
CA GLN A 28 -7.66 1.94 5.66
C GLN A 28 -8.02 3.18 6.51
N LYS A 29 -7.03 3.87 7.08
CA LYS A 29 -7.26 5.09 7.87
C LYS A 29 -7.53 6.32 7.01
N THR A 30 -6.96 6.39 5.81
CA THR A 30 -7.03 7.57 4.95
C THR A 30 -8.14 7.50 3.93
N CYS A 31 -8.37 6.32 3.36
CA CYS A 31 -9.31 6.08 2.26
C CYS A 31 -10.13 4.79 2.51
N PRO A 32 -10.89 4.69 3.62
CA PRO A 32 -11.60 3.47 3.99
C PRO A 32 -12.60 3.00 2.93
N ARG A 33 -13.34 3.91 2.29
CA ARG A 33 -14.35 3.56 1.28
C ARG A 33 -13.70 3.05 0.00
N PHE A 34 -12.57 3.65 -0.40
CA PHE A 34 -11.78 3.16 -1.52
C PHE A 34 -11.29 1.73 -1.25
N VAL A 35 -10.71 1.47 -0.07
CA VAL A 35 -10.20 0.13 0.28
C VAL A 35 -11.34 -0.90 0.30
N GLU A 36 -12.50 -0.55 0.83
CA GLU A 36 -13.69 -1.43 0.80
C GLU A 36 -14.15 -1.69 -0.65
N ALA A 37 -14.24 -0.66 -1.49
CA ALA A 37 -14.62 -0.78 -2.89
C ALA A 37 -13.63 -1.62 -3.71
N LEU A 38 -12.35 -1.65 -3.32
CA LEU A 38 -11.32 -2.47 -3.93
C LEU A 38 -11.44 -3.97 -3.58
N GLY A 39 -12.23 -4.32 -2.55
CA GLY A 39 -12.32 -5.68 -2.02
C GLY A 39 -11.56 -5.90 -0.71
N GLY A 40 -11.09 -4.82 -0.07
CA GLY A 40 -10.45 -4.83 1.25
C GLY A 40 -8.92 -4.72 1.23
N PRO A 41 -8.29 -4.69 2.42
CA PRO A 41 -6.84 -4.48 2.58
C PRO A 41 -5.98 -5.54 1.89
N ASP A 42 -6.43 -6.80 1.88
CA ASP A 42 -5.69 -7.90 1.24
C ASP A 42 -5.64 -7.73 -0.28
N GLU A 43 -6.73 -7.25 -0.88
CA GLU A 43 -6.80 -7.03 -2.33
C GLU A 43 -5.94 -5.83 -2.75
N LEU A 44 -5.90 -4.79 -1.91
CA LEU A 44 -4.95 -3.68 -2.06
C LEU A 44 -3.50 -4.18 -2.05
N LEU A 45 -3.15 -5.08 -1.12
CA LEU A 45 -1.79 -5.59 -0.98
C LEU A 45 -1.38 -6.50 -2.14
N LYS A 46 -2.27 -7.36 -2.64
CA LYS A 46 -2.02 -8.20 -3.83
C LYS A 46 -1.70 -7.36 -5.07
N ARG A 47 -2.28 -6.17 -5.17
CA ARG A 47 -2.06 -5.21 -6.25
C ARG A 47 -0.86 -4.29 -6.00
N SER A 48 -0.16 -4.44 -4.89
CA SER A 48 0.94 -3.56 -4.50
C SER A 48 2.30 -4.12 -4.86
N GLU A 49 3.20 -3.23 -5.26
CA GLU A 49 4.60 -3.55 -5.46
C GLU A 49 5.47 -2.86 -4.42
N MET A 50 6.51 -3.55 -3.94
CA MET A 50 7.46 -2.97 -3.00
C MET A 50 8.23 -1.82 -3.66
N THR A 51 8.18 -0.64 -3.03
CA THR A 51 8.93 0.55 -3.41
C THR A 51 9.84 1.01 -2.28
N CYS A 52 10.62 2.08 -2.48
CA CYS A 52 11.46 2.68 -1.44
C CYS A 52 10.67 3.28 -0.26
N VAL A 53 9.35 3.48 -0.41
CA VAL A 53 8.47 4.02 0.64
C VAL A 53 7.52 2.96 1.22
N GLY A 54 7.77 1.68 0.91
CA GLY A 54 6.88 0.56 1.24
C GLY A 54 6.06 0.08 0.04
N PRO A 55 5.15 -0.88 0.23
CA PRO A 55 4.29 -1.33 -0.86
C PRO A 55 3.40 -0.20 -1.36
N MET A 56 3.30 -0.05 -2.68
CA MET A 56 2.46 0.94 -3.33
C MET A 56 1.50 0.25 -4.30
N PRO A 57 0.18 0.48 -4.22
CA PRO A 57 -0.79 -0.18 -5.08
C PRO A 57 -0.65 0.29 -6.53
N ARG A 58 -0.70 -0.67 -7.46
CA ARG A 58 -0.84 -0.42 -8.90
C ARG A 58 -2.31 -0.16 -9.22
N LEU A 59 -2.65 1.13 -9.23
CA LEU A 59 -4.00 1.62 -9.51
C LEU A 59 -4.06 2.29 -10.88
N THR A 60 -5.22 2.17 -11.53
CA THR A 60 -5.59 2.98 -12.70
C THR A 60 -5.74 4.45 -12.31
N ALA A 61 -5.75 5.34 -13.30
CA ALA A 61 -5.94 6.77 -13.06
C ALA A 61 -7.27 7.08 -12.33
N ALA A 62 -8.35 6.38 -12.69
CA ALA A 62 -9.67 6.56 -12.06
C ALA A 62 -9.68 6.09 -10.59
N GLU A 63 -9.01 4.98 -10.29
CA GLU A 63 -8.86 4.49 -8.92
C GLU A 63 -8.03 5.45 -8.06
N TRP A 64 -6.93 5.98 -8.63
CA TRP A 64 -6.15 7.04 -7.97
C TRP A 64 -6.97 8.29 -7.68
N GLU A 65 -7.79 8.73 -8.64
CA GLU A 65 -8.66 9.89 -8.46
C GLU A 65 -9.68 9.66 -7.34
N MET A 66 -10.32 8.50 -7.32
CA MET A 66 -11.29 8.13 -6.28
C MET A 66 -10.65 8.12 -4.89
N ALA A 67 -9.50 7.46 -4.74
CA ALA A 67 -8.76 7.41 -3.49
C ALA A 67 -8.28 8.81 -3.04
N SER A 68 -7.81 9.64 -3.98
CA SER A 68 -7.30 10.98 -3.69
C SER A 68 -8.41 11.92 -3.23
N ARG A 69 -9.59 11.88 -3.89
CA ARG A 69 -10.76 12.65 -3.46
C ARG A 69 -11.16 12.29 -2.03
N GLU A 70 -11.23 11.01 -1.71
CA GLU A 70 -11.54 10.56 -0.35
C GLU A 70 -10.46 10.99 0.67
N PHE A 71 -9.19 10.86 0.31
CA PHE A 71 -8.10 11.31 1.18
C PHE A 71 -8.23 12.79 1.51
N GLU A 72 -8.44 13.64 0.51
CA GLU A 72 -8.59 15.08 0.69
C GLU A 72 -9.83 15.43 1.52
N ASP A 73 -10.97 14.77 1.26
CA ASP A 73 -12.18 14.91 2.07
C ASP A 73 -11.92 14.58 3.55
N ASN A 74 -11.15 13.51 3.81
CA ASN A 74 -10.82 13.07 5.16
C ASN A 74 -9.73 13.91 5.82
N ARG A 75 -8.81 14.49 5.03
CA ARG A 75 -7.76 15.40 5.50
C ARG A 75 -8.34 16.74 5.94
N GLY A 76 -9.30 17.29 5.19
CA GLY A 76 -10.00 18.52 5.55
C GLY A 76 -10.88 18.43 6.81
N ARG A 77 -11.06 17.23 7.37
CA ARG A 77 -11.85 16.96 8.59
C ARG A 77 -11.02 16.75 9.84
N ARG A 78 -9.68 16.75 9.74
CA ARG A 78 -8.74 16.54 10.86
C ARG A 78 -8.22 17.86 11.41
#